data_AF-A0A1V9K7E1-F1
#
_entry.id   AF-A0A1V9K7E1-F1
#
_cell.length_a   1.000
_cell.length_b   1.000
_cell.length_c   1.000
_cell.angle_alpha   90.00
_cell.angle_beta   90.00
_cell.angle_gamma   90.00
#
_symmetry.space_group_name_H-M   'P 1'
#
loop_
_entity.id
_entity.type
_entity.pdbx_description
1 polymer ?
#
loop_
_entity_poly.entity_id
_entity_poly.type
_entity_poly.pdbx_seq_one_letter_code
_entity_poly.pdbx_strand_id
1 'polypeptide(L)' 'MQGASADPVMHQAVGIVMALGRLPACSARAVLTEVSQRTTITPLRIAEFLTSWASCGELNLGIRIALEEAIRAQRRAA' A
#
# COMPACT_ATOMS: atom_id res chain seq x y z
N MET A 1 -23.18 6.00 7.14
CA MET A 1 -22.69 5.23 5.98
C MET A 1 -22.17 6.23 4.96
N GLN A 2 -20.86 6.44 4.87
CA GLN A 2 -20.29 7.42 3.93
C GLN A 2 -19.95 6.69 2.63
N GLY A 3 -20.75 6.99 1.59
CA GLY A 3 -20.35 6.76 0.21
C GLY A 3 -19.22 7.73 -0.13
N ALA A 4 -18.14 7.20 -0.68
CA ALA A 4 -17.17 7.97 -1.43
C ALA A 4 -16.75 7.06 -2.55
N SER A 5 -16.72 7.58 -3.77
CA SER A 5 -16.02 7.02 -4.92
C SER A 5 -14.54 6.89 -4.56
N ALA A 6 -14.23 5.91 -3.71
CA ALA A 6 -12.89 5.57 -3.37
C ALA A 6 -12.33 4.85 -4.58
N ASP A 7 -11.23 5.41 -5.08
CA ASP A 7 -10.60 4.99 -6.31
C ASP A 7 -10.43 3.46 -6.32
N PRO A 8 -10.93 2.75 -7.36
CA PRO A 8 -10.89 1.29 -7.39
C PRO A 8 -9.45 0.76 -7.31
N VAL A 9 -8.48 1.50 -7.84
CA VAL A 9 -7.05 1.16 -7.75
C VAL A 9 -6.57 1.28 -6.32
N MET A 10 -7.03 2.29 -5.58
CA MET A 10 -6.70 2.44 -4.16
C MET A 10 -7.26 1.28 -3.32
N HIS A 11 -8.49 0.84 -3.59
CA HIS A 11 -9.06 -0.32 -2.92
C HIS A 11 -8.28 -1.61 -3.21
N GLN A 12 -7.89 -1.82 -4.46
CA GLN A 12 -7.08 -2.98 -4.85
C GLN A 12 -5.71 -2.97 -4.17
N ALA A 13 -5.03 -1.83 -4.17
CA ALA A 13 -3.74 -1.67 -3.50
C ALA A 13 -3.84 -1.94 -2.00
N VAL A 14 -4.89 -1.47 -1.33
CA VAL A 14 -5.13 -1.81 0.09
C VAL A 14 -5.28 -3.32 0.25
N GLY A 15 -6.05 -3.99 -0.60
CA GLY A 15 -6.20 -5.45 -0.58
C GLY A 15 -4.88 -6.20 -0.75
N ILE A 16 -4.01 -5.74 -1.65
CA ILE A 16 -2.66 -6.28 -1.84
C ILE A 16 -1.84 -6.15 -0.55
N VAL A 17 -1.81 -4.95 0.06
CA VAL A 17 -1.06 -4.74 1.31
C VAL A 17 -1.62 -5.56 2.47
N MET A 18 -2.95 -5.73 2.55
CA MET A 18 -3.57 -6.62 3.53
C MET A 18 -3.08 -8.05 3.37
N ALA A 19 -3.03 -8.58 2.14
CA ALA A 19 -2.57 -9.93 1.86
C ALA A 19 -1.07 -10.12 2.18
N LEU A 20 -0.23 -9.15 1.84
CA LEU A 20 1.22 -9.20 2.13
C LEU A 20 1.53 -9.10 3.62
N GLY A 21 0.89 -8.14 4.29
CA GLY A 21 1.18 -7.80 5.68
C GLY A 21 0.39 -8.60 6.70
N ARG A 22 -0.69 -9.29 6.26
CA ARG A 22 -1.75 -9.83 7.13
C ARG A 22 -2.30 -8.75 8.06
N LEU A 23 -2.56 -7.57 7.51
CA LEU A 23 -3.02 -6.39 8.22
C LEU A 23 -4.51 -6.14 7.95
N PRO A 24 -5.26 -5.53 8.89
CA PRO A 24 -6.61 -5.04 8.62
C PRO A 24 -6.58 -3.85 7.66
N ALA A 25 -7.72 -3.56 7.02
CA ALA A 25 -7.82 -2.53 5.98
C ALA A 25 -7.36 -1.13 6.44
N CYS A 26 -7.65 -0.74 7.69
CA CYS A 26 -7.21 0.54 8.25
C CYS A 26 -5.67 0.63 8.31
N SER A 27 -5.00 -0.41 8.82
CA SER A 27 -3.54 -0.45 8.91
C SER A 27 -2.90 -0.54 7.53
N ALA A 28 -3.49 -1.30 6.60
CA ALA A 28 -3.01 -1.37 5.22
C ALA A 28 -3.11 -0.01 4.50
N ARG A 29 -4.18 0.76 4.72
CA ARG A 29 -4.29 2.13 4.21
C ARG A 29 -3.22 3.05 4.83
N ALA A 30 -2.94 2.91 6.12
CA ALA A 30 -1.86 3.65 6.78
C ALA A 30 -0.47 3.31 6.21
N VAL A 31 -0.22 2.04 5.85
CA VAL A 31 1.01 1.63 5.16
C VAL A 31 1.18 2.36 3.83
N LEU A 32 0.13 2.49 3.00
CA LEU A 32 0.22 3.21 1.72
C LEU A 32 0.59 4.69 1.93
N THR A 33 0.03 5.33 2.96
CA THR A 33 0.37 6.71 3.34
C THR A 33 1.82 6.82 3.79
N GLU A 34 2.31 5.89 4.61
CA GLU A 34 3.70 5.86 5.07
C GLU A 34 4.70 5.68 3.91
N VAL A 35 4.42 4.76 2.99
CA VAL A 35 5.25 4.54 1.78
C VAL A 35 5.27 5.80 0.91
N SER A 36 4.13 6.47 0.78
CA SER A 36 4.03 7.75 0.06
C SER A 36 4.94 8.82 0.65
N GLN A 37 4.94 8.95 1.98
CA GLN A 37 5.81 9.92 2.67
C GLN A 37 7.29 9.59 2.49
N ARG A 38 7.67 8.31 2.56
CA ARG A 38 9.07 7.86 2.43
C ARG A 38 9.62 7.99 1.01
N THR A 39 8.78 7.75 0.02
CA THR A 39 9.20 7.75 -1.39
C THR A 39 8.94 9.08 -2.08
N THR A 40 8.25 10.02 -1.43
CA THR A 40 7.75 11.29 -2.02
C THR A 40 6.85 11.09 -3.24
N ILE A 41 6.30 9.88 -3.43
CA ILE A 41 5.38 9.52 -4.51
C ILE A 41 3.95 9.64 -4.00
N THR A 42 3.01 10.08 -4.83
CA THR A 42 1.60 10.18 -4.43
C THR A 42 1.00 8.80 -4.10
N PRO A 43 0.05 8.71 -3.15
CA PRO A 43 -0.55 7.43 -2.77
C PRO A 43 -1.24 6.71 -3.93
N LEU A 44 -1.86 7.47 -4.85
CA LEU A 44 -2.49 6.91 -6.05
C LEU A 44 -1.45 6.24 -6.97
N ARG A 45 -0.30 6.89 -7.17
CA ARG A 45 0.76 6.34 -8.01
C ARG A 45 1.41 5.10 -7.39
N ILE A 46 1.51 5.05 -6.06
CA ILE A 46 1.88 3.81 -5.35
C ILE A 46 0.83 2.73 -5.55
N ALA A 47 -0.45 3.06 -5.47
CA ALA A 47 -1.53 2.11 -5.70
C ALA A 47 -1.49 1.50 -7.11
N GLU A 48 -1.21 2.31 -8.13
CA GLU A 48 -0.97 1.85 -9.50
C GLU A 48 0.25 0.92 -9.59
N PHE A 49 1.36 1.27 -8.94
CA PHE A 49 2.56 0.42 -8.93
C PHE A 49 2.30 -0.92 -8.26
N LEU A 50 1.58 -0.96 -7.13
CA LEU A 50 1.22 -2.20 -6.46
C LEU A 50 0.27 -3.05 -7.29
N THR A 51 -0.70 -2.42 -7.95
CA THR A 51 -1.66 -3.09 -8.84
C THR A 51 -0.95 -3.71 -10.05
N SER A 52 -0.02 -2.97 -10.66
CA SER A 52 0.82 -3.46 -11.75
C SER A 52 1.73 -4.60 -11.28
N TRP A 53 2.36 -4.44 -10.11
CA TRP A 53 3.23 -5.46 -9.53
C TRP A 53 2.50 -6.78 -9.27
N ALA A 54 1.24 -6.74 -8.80
CA ALA A 54 0.44 -7.95 -8.60
C ALA A 54 0.19 -8.72 -9.92
N SER A 55 0.22 -8.03 -11.06
CA SER A 55 0.02 -8.64 -12.39
C SER A 55 1.33 -9.04 -13.07
N CYS A 56 2.37 -8.20 -12.97
CA CYS A 56 3.61 -8.34 -13.74
C CYS A 56 4.82 -8.82 -12.92
N GLY A 57 4.74 -8.84 -11.59
CA GLY A 57 5.81 -9.29 -10.70
C GLY A 57 6.99 -8.31 -10.53
N GLU A 58 7.02 -7.20 -11.29
CA GLU A 58 8.05 -6.18 -11.21
C GLU A 58 7.64 -4.99 -10.34
N LEU A 59 8.47 -4.65 -9.35
CA LEU A 59 8.30 -3.47 -8.51
C LEU A 59 9.67 -2.83 -8.28
N ASN A 60 9.73 -1.50 -8.38
CA ASN A 60 10.95 -0.76 -8.09
C ASN A 60 11.45 -1.11 -6.67
N LEU A 61 12.73 -1.45 -6.56
CA LEU A 61 13.36 -1.86 -5.31
C LEU A 61 13.17 -0.84 -4.18
N GLY A 62 13.24 0.46 -4.47
CA GLY A 62 13.03 1.51 -3.47
C GLY A 62 11.60 1.52 -2.90
N ILE A 63 10.60 1.30 -3.77
CA ILE A 63 9.19 1.19 -3.34
C ILE A 63 8.99 -0.09 -2.54
N ARG A 64 9.60 -1.19 -2.97
CA ARG A 64 9.53 -2.48 -2.27
C ARG A 64 10.13 -2.41 -0.88
N ILE A 65 11.31 -1.82 -0.73
CA ILE A 65 11.96 -1.61 0.58
C ILE A 65 11.07 -0.76 1.47
N ALA A 66 10.60 0.40 0.98
CA ALA A 66 9.72 1.28 1.75
C ALA A 66 8.43 0.57 2.19
N LEU A 67 7.84 -0.25 1.32
CA LEU A 67 6.65 -1.05 1.62
C LEU A 67 6.90 -2.08 2.73
N GLU A 68 7.98 -2.85 2.61
CA GLU A 68 8.34 -3.86 3.61
C GLU A 68 8.61 -3.22 4.97
N GLU A 69 9.30 -2.08 5.01
CA GLU A 69 9.55 -1.35 6.25
C GLU A 69 8.26 -0.78 6.86
N ALA A 70 7.37 -0.21 6.05
CA ALA A 70 6.09 0.30 6.51
C ALA A 70 5.20 -0.81 7.09
N ILE A 71 5.17 -1.98 6.46
CA ILE A 71 4.47 -3.17 6.99
C ILE A 71 5.08 -3.60 8.32
N ARG A 72 6.42 -3.67 8.42
CA ARG A 72 7.11 -4.01 9.68
C ARG A 72 6.88 -2.98 10.78
N ALA A 73 6.76 -1.70 10.43
CA ALA A 73 6.41 -0.65 11.38
C ALA A 73 5.00 -0.86 11.93
N GLN A 74 4.02 -1.14 11.06
CA GLN A 74 2.64 -1.37 11.52
C GLN A 74 2.47 -2.65 12.32
N ARG A 75 3.21 -3.72 12.00
CA ARG A 75 3.19 -4.94 12.82
C ARG A 75 3.81 -4.77 14.20
N ARG A 76 4.65 -3.75 14.41
CA ARG A 76 5.20 -3.42 15.74
C ARG A 76 4.29 -2.49 16.55
N ALA A 77 3.38 -1.79 15.88
CA ALA A 77 2.43 -0.88 16.51
C ALA A 77 1.09 -1.56 16.86
N ALA A 78 0.87 -2.79 16.38
CA ALA A 78 -0.30 -3.64 16.66
C ALA A 78 0.05 -4.69 17.72
#